data_AF-A0A9P4DJN3-F1
#
_entry.id   AF-A0A9P4DJN3-F1
#
_cell.length_a   1.000
_cell.length_b   1.000
_cell.length_c   1.000
_cell.angle_alpha   90.00
_cell.angle_beta   90.00
_cell.angle_gamma   90.00
#
_symmetry.space_group_name_H-M   'P 1'
#
loop_
_entity.id
_entity.type
_entity.pdbx_description
1 polymer ?
#
loop_
_entity_poly.entity_id
_entity_poly.type
_entity_poly.pdbx_seq_one_letter_code
_entity_poly.pdbx_strand_id
1 'polypeptide(L)'
;MSQANLSEVLFKPRFKHPETSTLVRRFNHGAQPSVQSALDGKTIPHWYRMVNRLMWIWRGVDPREILEVQARIVMSEAERTDKELYDTVIGYRGGNWIYEWAKQAM
;
A
#
# COMPACT_ATOMS: atom_id res chain seq x y z
N MET A 1 -19.76 21.78 -25.93
CA MET A 1 -19.21 21.09 -24.75
C MET A 1 -20.33 20.97 -23.73
N SER A 2 -20.70 19.76 -23.32
CA SER A 2 -21.81 19.55 -22.37
C SER A 2 -21.46 20.14 -21.01
N GLN A 3 -22.39 20.92 -20.42
CA GLN A 3 -22.24 21.52 -19.10
C GLN A 3 -22.06 20.41 -18.04
N ALA A 4 -21.07 20.55 -17.16
CA ALA A 4 -20.85 19.58 -16.09
C ALA A 4 -22.02 19.60 -15.09
N ASN A 5 -22.65 18.44 -14.86
CA ASN A 5 -23.75 18.31 -13.91
C ASN A 5 -23.21 18.40 -12.47
N LEU A 6 -23.40 19.56 -11.84
CA LEU A 6 -22.90 19.86 -10.49
C LEU A 6 -23.43 18.88 -9.43
N SER A 7 -24.66 18.36 -9.61
CA SER A 7 -25.25 17.38 -8.71
C SER A 7 -24.49 16.05 -8.74
N GLU A 8 -24.07 15.59 -9.92
CA GLU A 8 -23.28 14.35 -10.05
C GLU A 8 -21.90 14.49 -9.38
N VAL A 9 -21.28 15.68 -9.42
CA VAL A 9 -19.98 15.92 -8.79
C VAL A 9 -20.11 15.98 -7.27
N LEU A 10 -21.13 16.66 -6.75
CA LEU A 10 -21.32 16.87 -5.31
C LEU A 10 -21.81 15.62 -4.58
N PHE A 11 -22.67 14.82 -5.22
CA PHE A 11 -23.27 13.62 -4.60
C PHE A 11 -22.54 12.32 -4.97
N LYS A 12 -21.39 12.39 -5.65
CA LYS A 12 -20.59 11.20 -5.95
C LYS A 12 -20.16 10.54 -4.64
N PRO A 13 -20.52 9.25 -4.40
CA PRO A 13 -20.10 8.56 -3.19
C PRO A 13 -18.58 8.57 -3.05
N ARG A 14 -18.07 9.22 -2.00
CA ARG A 14 -16.65 9.19 -1.67
C ARG A 14 -16.42 8.09 -0.66
N PHE A 15 -15.92 6.96 -1.12
CA PHE A 15 -15.56 5.86 -0.23
C PHE A 15 -14.24 6.18 0.47
N LYS A 16 -14.31 6.46 1.78
CA LYS A 16 -13.15 6.41 2.67
C LYS A 16 -13.01 4.98 3.18
N HIS A 17 -12.28 4.15 2.44
CA HIS A 17 -11.95 2.82 2.92
C HIS A 17 -10.91 2.93 4.05
N PRO A 18 -11.09 2.21 5.17
CA PRO A 18 -10.07 2.11 6.20
C PRO A 18 -8.78 1.53 5.61
N GLU A 19 -7.64 2.05 6.07
CA GLU A 19 -6.32 1.57 5.64
C GLU A 19 -6.09 0.15 6.19
N THR A 20 -5.40 -0.69 5.43
CA THR A 20 -5.28 -2.13 5.68
C THR A 20 -4.75 -2.49 7.07
N SER A 21 -3.76 -1.74 7.59
CA SER A 21 -3.19 -2.02 8.91
C SER A 21 -4.20 -1.80 10.06
N THR A 22 -5.24 -1.00 9.83
CA THR A 22 -6.29 -0.70 10.83
C THR A 22 -7.44 -1.70 10.86
N LEU A 23 -7.54 -2.61 9.89
CA LEU A 23 -8.71 -3.49 9.74
C LEU A 23 -8.85 -4.47 10.90
N VAL A 24 -7.73 -4.93 11.46
CA VAL A 24 -7.70 -5.90 12.57
C VAL A 24 -7.31 -5.17 13.85
N ARG A 25 -8.23 -5.08 14.80
CA ARG A 25 -7.95 -4.52 16.14
C ARG A 25 -7.15 -5.53 16.96
N ARG A 26 -5.86 -5.27 17.16
CA ARG A 26 -5.02 -6.04 18.08
C ARG A 26 -4.90 -5.30 19.41
N PHE A 27 -5.23 -5.98 20.50
CA PHE A 27 -5.10 -5.42 21.85
C PHE A 27 -3.63 -5.25 22.28
N ASN A 28 -2.71 -6.02 21.69
CA ASN A 28 -1.26 -5.88 21.86
C ASN A 28 -0.57 -5.85 20.49
N HIS A 29 0.06 -4.71 20.18
CA HIS A 29 0.95 -4.55 19.03
C HIS A 29 2.39 -4.94 19.41
N GLY A 30 2.55 -6.07 20.12
CA GLY A 30 3.88 -6.55 20.49
C GLY A 30 4.82 -6.60 19.28
N ALA A 31 6.12 -6.43 19.52
CA ALA A 31 7.12 -6.49 18.46
C ALA A 31 6.91 -7.76 17.63
N GLN A 32 6.62 -7.59 16.34
CA GLN A 32 6.46 -8.74 15.46
C GLN A 32 7.81 -9.48 15.42
N PRO A 33 7.82 -10.81 15.61
CA PRO A 33 9.05 -11.57 15.49
C PRO A 33 9.66 -11.34 14.11
N SER A 34 10.98 -11.20 14.06
CA SER A 34 11.66 -11.10 12.77
C SER A 34 11.52 -12.43 12.04
N VAL A 35 10.84 -12.40 10.90
CA VAL A 35 10.70 -13.56 10.02
C VAL A 35 11.68 -13.37 8.86
N GLN A 36 12.43 -14.42 8.55
CA GLN A 36 13.29 -14.48 7.38
C GLN A 36 13.15 -15.86 6.73
N SER A 37 12.26 -15.94 5.74
CA SER A 37 12.08 -17.11 4.88
C SER A 37 12.26 -16.70 3.42
N ALA A 38 12.96 -17.51 2.63
CA ALA A 38 13.15 -17.26 1.21
C ALA A 38 11.83 -17.25 0.43
N LEU A 39 10.89 -18.14 0.79
CA LEU A 39 9.62 -18.33 0.08
C LEU A 39 8.42 -17.74 0.81
N ASP A 40 8.45 -17.62 2.14
CA ASP A 40 7.34 -17.07 2.92
C ASP A 40 7.47 -15.56 3.17
N GLY A 41 8.64 -15.00 2.86
CA GLY A 41 8.93 -13.57 2.94
C GLY A 41 9.72 -13.19 4.18
N LYS A 42 9.98 -11.89 4.30
CA LYS A 42 10.72 -11.33 5.42
C LYS A 42 10.03 -10.11 6.01
N THR A 43 10.19 -9.94 7.31
CA THR A 43 9.86 -8.69 8.00
C THR A 43 10.92 -7.67 7.60
N ILE A 44 10.54 -6.66 6.80
CA ILE A 44 11.43 -5.55 6.44
C ILE A 44 11.15 -4.39 7.41
N PRO A 45 12.19 -3.74 7.96
CA PRO A 45 12.02 -2.54 8.76
C PRO A 45 11.14 -1.51 8.05
N HIS A 46 10.24 -0.86 8.78
CA HIS A 46 9.34 0.17 8.26
C HIS A 46 8.29 -0.32 7.24
N TRP A 47 8.02 -1.62 7.16
CA TRP A 47 6.89 -2.17 6.39
C TRP A 47 5.92 -2.89 7.31
N TYR A 48 4.64 -2.59 7.18
CA TYR A 48 3.56 -3.34 7.82
C TYR A 48 3.44 -4.75 7.21
N ARG A 49 3.50 -4.85 5.87
CA ARG A 49 3.42 -6.12 5.15
C ARG A 49 4.76 -6.85 5.17
N MET A 50 4.70 -8.19 5.25
CA MET A 50 5.84 -9.01 4.87
C MET A 50 6.11 -8.86 3.38
N VAL A 51 7.36 -8.57 3.02
CA VAL A 51 7.76 -8.32 1.64
C VAL A 51 8.55 -9.52 1.15
N ASN A 52 8.06 -10.18 0.10
CA ASN A 52 8.79 -11.25 -0.57
C ASN A 52 9.09 -10.91 -2.03
N ARG A 53 10.13 -10.09 -2.24
CA ARG A 53 10.58 -9.70 -3.59
C ARG A 53 10.95 -10.92 -4.43
N LEU A 54 11.63 -11.91 -3.85
CA LEU A 54 12.06 -13.10 -4.59
C LEU A 54 10.86 -13.89 -5.13
N MET A 55 9.83 -14.10 -4.31
CA MET A 55 8.62 -14.79 -4.73
C MET A 55 7.85 -14.01 -5.79
N TRP A 56 7.80 -12.68 -5.71
CA TRP A 56 7.16 -11.87 -6.76
C TRP A 56 7.91 -11.93 -8.08
N ILE A 57 9.24 -11.88 -8.05
CA ILE A 57 10.09 -12.07 -9.23
C ILE A 57 9.87 -13.46 -9.83
N TRP A 58 9.85 -14.49 -8.99
CA TRP A 58 9.62 -15.87 -9.44
C TRP A 58 8.23 -16.04 -10.07
N ARG A 59 7.22 -15.28 -9.63
CA ARG A 59 5.88 -15.23 -10.23
C ARG A 59 5.77 -14.34 -11.47
N GLY A 60 6.87 -13.74 -11.92
CA GLY A 60 6.95 -13.02 -13.20
C GLY A 60 6.87 -11.49 -13.10
N VAL A 61 6.95 -10.90 -11.91
CA VAL A 61 7.02 -9.43 -11.78
C VAL A 61 8.46 -8.96 -12.03
N ASP A 62 8.65 -7.97 -12.91
CA ASP A 62 9.99 -7.45 -13.20
C ASP A 62 10.60 -6.80 -11.94
N PRO A 63 11.86 -7.13 -11.57
CA PRO A 63 12.50 -6.55 -10.39
C PRO A 63 12.53 -5.02 -10.35
N ARG A 64 12.64 -4.36 -11.51
CA ARG A 64 12.65 -2.89 -11.63
C ARG A 64 11.28 -2.32 -11.28
N GLU A 65 10.20 -2.91 -11.79
CA GLU A 65 8.84 -2.49 -11.47
C GLU A 65 8.55 -2.61 -9.97
N ILE A 66 9.01 -3.69 -9.33
CA ILE A 66 8.90 -3.86 -7.87
C ILE A 66 9.57 -2.68 -7.15
N LEU A 67 10.78 -2.32 -7.56
CA LEU A 67 11.54 -1.23 -6.95
C LEU A 67 10.89 0.13 -7.21
N GLU A 68 10.39 0.37 -8.41
CA GLU A 68 9.68 1.61 -8.77
C GLU A 68 8.40 1.79 -7.95
N VAL A 69 7.57 0.75 -7.84
CA VAL A 69 6.37 0.75 -7.00
C VAL A 69 6.73 1.03 -5.54
N GLN A 70 7.72 0.32 -5.01
CA GLN A 70 8.16 0.52 -3.62
C GLN A 70 8.73 1.93 -3.39
N ALA A 71 9.48 2.48 -4.35
CA ALA A 71 9.98 3.85 -4.27
C ALA A 71 8.84 4.87 -4.20
N ARG A 72 7.79 4.73 -5.03
CA ARG A 72 6.61 5.61 -4.98
C ARG A 72 5.88 5.54 -3.63
N ILE A 73 5.79 4.36 -3.02
CA ILE A 73 5.21 4.17 -1.68
C ILE A 73 6.07 4.86 -0.61
N VAL A 74 7.38 4.64 -0.62
CA VAL A 74 8.32 5.21 0.36
C VAL A 74 8.37 6.73 0.26
N MET A 75 8.45 7.27 -0.95
CA MET A 75 8.59 8.71 -1.21
C MET A 75 7.28 9.50 -1.05
N SER A 76 6.16 8.83 -0.78
CA SER A 76 4.88 9.53 -0.61
C SER A 76 4.88 10.42 0.64
N GLU A 77 4.44 11.66 0.48
CA GLU A 77 4.22 12.61 1.58
C GLU A 77 2.79 12.55 2.13
N ALA A 78 1.95 11.65 1.60
CA ALA A 78 0.58 11.50 2.04
C ALA A 78 0.50 10.98 3.50
N GLU A 79 -0.62 11.30 4.15
CA GLU A 79 -0.89 10.85 5.51
C GLU A 79 -0.87 9.31 5.61
N ARG A 80 -0.20 8.81 6.65
CA ARG A 80 -0.08 7.39 6.97
C ARG A 80 -0.79 7.08 8.28
N THR A 81 -1.37 5.89 8.39
CA THR A 81 -1.92 5.41 9.67
C THR A 81 -0.82 5.29 10.71
N ASP A 82 0.32 4.70 10.33
CA ASP A 82 1.52 4.65 11.15
C ASP A 82 2.65 5.35 10.39
N LYS A 83 3.22 6.41 10.99
CA LYS A 83 4.28 7.20 10.36
C LYS A 83 5.56 6.40 10.15
N GLU A 84 5.79 5.36 10.95
CA GLU A 84 6.97 4.51 10.86
C GLU A 84 6.84 3.43 9.78
N LEU A 85 5.64 3.22 9.21
CA LEU A 85 5.36 2.15 8.25
C LEU A 85 5.00 2.73 6.87
N TYR A 86 5.89 2.55 5.90
CA TYR A 86 5.80 3.18 4.58
C TYR A 86 4.52 2.82 3.81
N ASP A 87 4.07 1.57 3.92
CA ASP A 87 2.94 1.00 3.17
C ASP A 87 1.57 1.20 3.83
N THR A 88 1.47 2.16 4.77
CA THR A 88 0.23 2.48 5.49
C THR A 88 -0.38 3.84 5.09
N VAL A 89 -0.09 4.30 3.86
CA VAL A 89 -0.71 5.53 3.31
C VAL A 89 -2.23 5.40 3.23
N ILE A 90 -2.94 6.41 3.74
CA ILE A 90 -4.40 6.38 3.92
C ILE A 90 -5.14 6.72 2.62
N GLY A 91 -6.08 5.84 2.28
CA GLY A 91 -7.01 6.01 1.15
C GLY A 91 -6.40 5.66 -0.21
N TYR A 92 -7.26 5.52 -1.22
CA TYR A 92 -6.86 5.10 -2.56
C TYR A 92 -6.27 6.27 -3.38
N ARG A 93 -4.97 6.51 -3.21
CA ARG A 93 -4.23 7.63 -3.81
C ARG A 93 -2.74 7.31 -3.99
N GLY A 94 -2.00 8.22 -4.59
CA GLY A 94 -0.53 8.12 -4.72
C GLY A 94 0.17 7.77 -3.40
N GLY A 95 0.98 6.72 -3.43
CA GLY A 95 1.68 6.14 -2.28
C GLY A 95 0.94 5.03 -1.53
N ASN A 96 -0.37 4.87 -1.74
CA ASN A 96 -1.09 3.75 -1.15
C ASN A 96 -0.72 2.43 -1.82
N TRP A 97 -0.50 1.39 -1.00
CA TRP A 97 -0.04 0.07 -1.47
C TRP A 97 -0.85 -0.47 -2.65
N ILE A 98 -2.18 -0.57 -2.51
CA ILE A 98 -3.00 -1.17 -3.57
C ILE A 98 -3.12 -0.25 -4.78
N TYR A 99 -3.12 1.07 -4.55
CA TYR A 99 -3.15 2.06 -5.63
C TYR A 99 -1.91 1.94 -6.52
N GLU A 100 -0.71 1.92 -5.93
CA GLU A 100 0.55 1.88 -6.69
C GLU A 100 0.74 0.57 -7.46
N TRP A 101 0.36 -0.57 -6.86
CA TRP A 101 0.39 -1.87 -7.55
C TRP A 101 -0.66 -1.98 -8.66
N ALA A 102 -1.89 -1.52 -8.41
CA ALA A 102 -2.93 -1.52 -9.43
C ALA A 102 -2.59 -0.58 -10.59
N LYS A 103 -1.99 0.58 -10.29
CA LYS A 103 -1.53 1.53 -11.29
C LYS A 103 -0.38 0.99 -12.14
N GLN A 104 0.54 0.23 -11.56
CA GLN A 104 1.64 -0.38 -12.33
C GLN A 104 1.14 -1.41 -13.34
N ALA A 105 0.04 -2.11 -13.02
CA ALA A 105 -0.54 -3.14 -13.88
C ALA A 105 -1.43 -2.59 -15.02
N MET A 106 -1.78 -1.29 -14.97
CA MET A 106 -2.57 -0.60 -16.00
C MET A 106 -1.67 0.05 -17.03
#